data_AF-A0A832Z3E6-F1
#
_entry.id   AF-A0A832Z3E6-F1
#
_cell.length_a   1.000
_cell.length_b   1.000
_cell.length_c   1.000
_cell.angle_alpha   90.00
_cell.angle_beta   90.00
_cell.angle_gamma   90.00
#
_symmetry.space_group_name_H-M   'P 1'
#
loop_
_entity.id
_entity.type
_entity.pdbx_description
1 polymer ?
#
loop_
_entity_poly.entity_id
_entity_poly.type
_entity_poly.pdbx_seq_one_letter_code
_entity_poly.pdbx_strand_id
1 'polypeptide(L)'
;MSEAPQVPEVTVPEERVVEEKQTLVDKLENLLKSMKDWERRPIIEVGKAVVEIVKLPKRQTKKGTEPERLALHLRLKDSFKGIFVESYDELDDILRALNSKTVHDIAKALDELSKRRVIEYGL
;
A
#
# COMPACT_ATOMS: atom_id res chain seq x y z
N MET A 1 -52.88 -31.25 -31.05
CA MET A 1 -51.52 -31.85 -31.15
C MET A 1 -50.68 -30.84 -31.92
N SER A 2 -49.62 -30.21 -31.42
CA SER A 2 -49.01 -30.16 -30.10
C SER A 2 -48.35 -28.78 -30.02
N GLU A 3 -48.71 -28.02 -29.00
CA GLU A 3 -48.22 -26.67 -28.74
C GLU A 3 -46.75 -26.77 -28.27
N ALA A 4 -45.84 -26.07 -28.93
CA ALA A 4 -44.43 -26.10 -28.59
C ALA A 4 -44.22 -25.43 -27.20
N PRO A 5 -43.46 -26.04 -26.28
CA PRO A 5 -43.21 -25.43 -24.99
C PRO A 5 -42.31 -24.20 -25.18
N GLN A 6 -42.81 -23.03 -24.80
CA GLN A 6 -42.00 -21.82 -24.68
C GLN A 6 -40.99 -22.04 -23.56
N VAL A 7 -39.71 -22.03 -23.91
CA VAL A 7 -38.62 -22.03 -22.93
C VAL A 7 -38.69 -20.69 -22.20
N PRO A 8 -38.78 -20.66 -20.85
CA PRO A 8 -38.78 -19.40 -20.14
C PRO A 8 -37.43 -18.72 -20.37
N GLU A 9 -37.49 -17.49 -20.89
CA GLU A 9 -36.36 -16.58 -20.94
C GLU A 9 -35.91 -16.36 -19.50
N VAL A 10 -34.78 -16.98 -19.15
CA VAL A 10 -34.14 -16.81 -17.84
C VAL A 10 -33.63 -15.39 -17.82
N THR A 11 -34.46 -14.47 -17.31
CA THR A 11 -34.04 -13.15 -16.88
C THR A 11 -33.06 -13.36 -15.74
N VAL A 12 -31.78 -13.36 -16.10
CA VAL A 12 -30.69 -13.25 -15.13
C VAL A 12 -30.92 -11.92 -14.41
N PRO A 13 -31.11 -11.91 -13.08
CA PRO A 13 -31.31 -10.66 -12.37
C PRO A 13 -30.08 -9.76 -12.59
N GLU A 14 -30.32 -8.55 -13.08
CA GLU A 14 -29.36 -7.44 -13.27
C GLU A 14 -28.72 -6.94 -11.96
N GLU A 15 -28.77 -7.71 -10.88
CA GLU A 15 -28.30 -7.31 -9.54
C GLU A 15 -26.77 -7.39 -9.36
N ARG A 16 -25.97 -7.66 -10.40
CA ARG A 16 -24.52 -7.88 -10.24
C ARG A 16 -23.58 -6.80 -10.77
N VAL A 17 -24.05 -5.63 -11.22
CA VAL A 17 -23.16 -4.66 -11.89
C VAL A 17 -23.13 -3.25 -11.25
N VAL A 18 -23.83 -3.01 -10.13
CA VAL A 18 -24.02 -1.62 -9.64
C VAL A 18 -23.04 -1.19 -8.51
N GLU A 19 -22.29 -2.09 -7.87
CA GLU A 19 -21.49 -1.73 -6.67
C GLU A 19 -19.99 -1.41 -6.89
N GLU A 20 -19.47 -1.39 -8.12
CA GLU A 20 -18.01 -1.31 -8.36
C GLU A 20 -17.44 0.09 -8.68
N LYS A 21 -18.20 1.18 -8.49
CA LYS A 21 -17.71 2.54 -8.75
C LYS A 21 -17.83 3.51 -7.57
N GLN A 22 -17.63 3.04 -6.35
CA GLN A 22 -16.95 3.95 -5.40
C GLN A 22 -15.51 4.04 -5.84
N THR A 23 -15.16 5.18 -6.42
CA THR A 23 -13.80 5.43 -6.92
C THR A 23 -12.82 5.25 -5.77
N LEU A 24 -11.59 4.81 -6.07
CA LEU A 24 -10.55 4.64 -5.04
C LEU A 24 -10.38 5.92 -4.20
N VAL A 25 -10.59 7.08 -4.83
CA VAL A 25 -10.60 8.40 -4.21
C VAL A 25 -11.68 8.49 -3.14
N ASP A 26 -12.93 8.10 -3.44
CA ASP A 26 -14.04 8.12 -2.46
C ASP A 26 -13.74 7.22 -1.25
N LYS A 27 -13.13 6.05 -1.49
CA LYS A 27 -12.73 5.11 -0.43
C LYS A 27 -11.66 5.74 0.46
N LEU A 28 -10.65 6.40 -0.12
CA LEU A 28 -9.59 7.08 0.62
C LEU A 28 -10.11 8.31 1.37
N GLU A 29 -11.07 9.04 0.82
CA GLU A 29 -11.69 10.19 1.49
C GLU A 29 -12.52 9.73 2.70
N ASN A 30 -13.30 8.67 2.56
CA ASN A 30 -14.01 8.04 3.67
C ASN A 30 -13.03 7.49 4.73
N LEU A 31 -11.88 6.96 4.29
CA LEU A 31 -10.82 6.51 5.19
C LEU A 31 -10.25 7.69 6.00
N LEU A 32 -9.94 8.83 5.36
CA LEU A 32 -9.43 10.03 6.02
C LEU A 32 -10.40 10.55 7.08
N LYS A 33 -11.71 10.56 6.80
CA LYS A 33 -12.76 11.01 7.73
C LYS A 33 -12.95 10.05 8.91
N SER A 34 -12.83 8.74 8.68
CA SER A 34 -13.09 7.71 9.69
C SER A 34 -11.89 7.40 10.59
N MET A 35 -10.66 7.61 10.11
CA MET A 35 -9.45 7.34 10.88
C MET A 35 -9.20 8.42 11.95
N LYS A 36 -8.65 7.99 13.08
CA LYS A 36 -8.09 8.88 14.10
C LYS A 36 -6.70 9.36 13.71
N ASP A 37 -6.27 10.47 14.29
CA ASP A 37 -4.92 10.98 14.12
C ASP A 37 -3.88 9.92 14.52
N TRP A 38 -2.89 9.71 13.66
CA TRP A 38 -1.85 8.69 13.77
C TRP A 38 -2.31 7.24 13.70
N GLU A 39 -3.60 6.99 13.43
CA GLU A 39 -4.07 5.64 13.14
C GLU A 39 -3.35 5.10 11.91
N ARG A 40 -3.01 3.81 11.95
CA ARG A 40 -2.30 3.11 10.88
C ARG A 40 -3.12 1.91 10.42
N ARG A 41 -3.19 1.70 9.11
CA ARG A 41 -3.86 0.54 8.51
C ARG A 41 -2.93 -0.13 7.51
N PRO A 42 -2.53 -1.40 7.73
CA PRO A 42 -1.70 -2.12 6.76
C PRO A 42 -2.45 -2.33 5.46
N ILE A 43 -1.77 -2.09 4.34
CA ILE A 43 -2.26 -2.38 3.00
C ILE A 43 -1.67 -3.69 2.52
N ILE A 44 -0.34 -3.82 2.62
CA ILE A 44 0.46 -4.91 2.07
C ILE A 44 1.59 -5.26 3.04
N GLU A 45 1.87 -6.55 3.18
CA GLU A 45 3.04 -7.10 3.85
C GLU A 45 3.77 -8.02 2.86
N VAL A 46 5.05 -7.73 2.58
CA VAL A 46 5.92 -8.54 1.72
C VAL A 46 7.16 -8.94 2.52
N GLY A 47 7.23 -10.21 2.90
CA GLY A 47 8.30 -10.72 3.75
C GLY A 47 8.32 -9.99 5.10
N LYS A 48 9.38 -9.21 5.34
CA LYS A 48 9.50 -8.36 6.54
C LYS A 48 9.07 -6.90 6.30
N ALA A 49 8.75 -6.48 5.08
CA ALA A 49 8.36 -5.11 4.79
C ALA A 49 6.84 -4.95 4.92
N VAL A 50 6.39 -3.89 5.59
CA VAL A 50 4.98 -3.55 5.78
C VAL A 50 4.75 -2.16 5.21
N VAL A 51 3.71 -2.03 4.36
CA VAL A 51 3.22 -0.75 3.84
C VAL A 51 1.87 -0.48 4.47
N GLU A 52 1.75 0.65 5.17
CA GLU A 52 0.56 1.06 5.91
C GLU A 52 0.07 2.43 5.44
N ILE A 53 -1.23 2.70 5.46
CA ILE A 53 -1.76 4.06 5.39
C ILE A 53 -1.80 4.63 6.80
N VAL A 54 -1.34 5.86 6.97
CA VAL A 54 -1.39 6.60 8.23
C VAL A 54 -2.11 7.92 8.03
N LYS A 55 -3.00 8.26 8.98
CA LYS A 55 -3.59 9.60 9.05
C LYS A 55 -2.67 10.54 9.80
N LEU A 56 -2.19 11.57 9.12
CA LEU A 56 -1.41 12.64 9.72
C LEU A 56 -2.35 13.75 10.22
N PRO A 57 -2.18 14.22 11.47
CA PRO A 57 -2.99 15.32 11.98
C PRO A 57 -2.64 16.62 11.28
N LYS A 58 -3.56 17.58 11.35
CA LYS A 58 -3.30 18.97 10.97
C LYS A 58 -2.12 19.54 11.78
N ARG A 59 -1.17 20.21 11.13
CA ARG A 59 0.02 20.81 11.79
C ARG A 59 0.19 22.27 11.41
N GLN A 60 0.63 23.07 12.37
CA GLN A 60 1.15 24.41 12.10
C GLN A 60 2.66 24.33 11.94
N THR A 61 3.15 24.77 10.80
CA THR A 61 4.58 24.92 10.52
C THR A 61 4.93 26.39 10.38
N LYS A 62 6.24 26.72 10.42
CA LYS A 62 6.72 28.09 10.17
C LYS A 62 6.31 28.62 8.80
N LYS A 63 5.98 27.73 7.85
CA LYS A 63 5.60 28.06 6.47
C LYS A 63 4.09 28.12 6.26
N GLY A 64 3.26 27.70 7.22
CA GLY A 64 1.81 27.73 7.09
C GLY A 64 1.10 26.63 7.89
N THR A 65 -0.17 26.42 7.59
CA THR A 65 -0.97 25.34 8.18
C THR A 65 -1.11 24.20 7.18
N GLU A 66 -0.64 23.01 7.56
CA GLU A 66 -0.82 21.79 6.78
C GLU A 66 -2.07 21.06 7.27
N PRO A 67 -3.05 20.77 6.40
CA PRO A 67 -4.27 20.06 6.77
C PRO A 67 -4.00 18.59 7.12
N GLU A 68 -5.01 17.92 7.68
CA GLU A 68 -4.96 16.46 7.82
C GLU A 68 -4.83 15.80 6.46
N ARG A 69 -4.02 14.73 6.39
CA ARG A 69 -3.78 13.99 5.14
C ARG A 69 -3.47 12.54 5.42
N LEU A 70 -3.65 11.68 4.41
CA LEU A 70 -3.17 10.31 4.44
C LEU A 70 -1.74 10.27 3.87
N ALA A 71 -0.89 9.43 4.47
CA ALA A 71 0.45 9.14 3.98
C ALA A 71 0.70 7.64 3.98
N LEU A 72 1.60 7.18 3.12
CA LEU A 72 2.10 5.81 3.17
C LEU A 72 3.23 5.73 4.18
N HIS A 73 3.23 4.70 5.02
CA HIS A 73 4.28 4.39 5.98
C HIS A 73 4.93 3.07 5.59
N LEU A 74 6.19 3.14 5.19
CA LEU A 74 7.00 1.99 4.82
C LEU A 74 7.91 1.66 6.01
N ARG A 75 7.76 0.46 6.56
CA ARG A 75 8.62 -0.01 7.66
C ARG A 75 8.97 -1.49 7.49
N LEU A 76 10.02 -1.91 8.17
CA LEU A 76 10.19 -3.34 8.44
C LEU A 76 9.34 -3.73 9.66
N LYS A 77 8.86 -4.97 9.69
CA LYS A 77 7.98 -5.53 10.73
C LYS A 77 8.55 -5.34 12.12
N ASP A 78 9.86 -5.52 12.24
CA ASP A 78 10.63 -5.41 13.49
C ASP A 78 11.27 -4.02 13.68
N SER A 79 11.05 -3.08 12.74
CA SER A 79 11.63 -1.74 12.82
C SER A 79 10.65 -0.75 13.44
N PHE A 80 11.13 -0.06 14.47
CA PHE A 80 10.47 1.12 15.04
C PHE A 80 10.63 2.38 14.16
N LYS A 81 11.56 2.37 13.20
CA LYS A 81 11.81 3.48 12.27
C LYS A 81 11.29 3.12 10.89
N GLY A 82 10.32 3.89 10.41
CA GLY A 82 9.77 3.80 9.07
C GLY A 82 9.87 5.14 8.34
N ILE A 83 9.61 5.11 7.04
CA ILE A 83 9.60 6.28 6.16
C ILE A 83 8.13 6.61 5.86
N PHE A 84 7.77 7.88 5.97
CA PHE A 84 6.47 8.38 5.51
C PHE A 84 6.64 8.95 4.11
N VAL A 85 5.74 8.58 3.21
CA VAL A 85 5.70 9.02 1.81
C VAL A 85 4.36 9.71 1.60
N GLU A 86 4.43 11.01 1.34
CA GLU A 86 3.26 11.89 1.34
C GLU A 86 2.75 12.20 -0.07
N SER A 87 3.62 12.06 -1.07
CA SER A 87 3.31 12.32 -2.47
C SER A 87 3.68 11.15 -3.37
N TYR A 88 3.07 11.12 -4.55
CA TYR A 88 3.39 10.12 -5.56
C TYR A 88 4.83 10.28 -6.08
N ASP A 89 5.31 11.51 -6.24
CA ASP A 89 6.68 11.77 -6.73
C ASP A 89 7.74 11.20 -5.77
N GLU A 90 7.55 11.38 -4.45
CA GLU A 90 8.41 10.75 -3.45
C GLU A 90 8.40 9.22 -3.54
N LEU A 91 7.23 8.62 -3.77
CA LEU A 91 7.11 7.17 -3.94
C LEU A 91 7.83 6.70 -5.21
N ASP A 92 7.62 7.40 -6.33
CA ASP A 92 8.24 7.07 -7.61
C ASP A 92 9.77 7.21 -7.54
N ASP A 93 10.28 8.24 -6.87
CA ASP A 93 11.71 8.40 -6.63
C ASP A 93 12.29 7.25 -5.79
N ILE A 94 11.59 6.85 -4.72
CA ILE A 94 11.99 5.69 -3.91
C ILE A 94 11.96 4.42 -4.77
N LEU A 95 10.92 4.19 -5.55
CA LEU A 95 10.81 3.00 -6.41
C LEU A 95 11.90 2.98 -7.47
N ARG A 96 12.20 4.11 -8.12
CA ARG A 96 13.29 4.22 -9.10
C ARG A 96 14.65 3.95 -8.44
N ALA A 97 14.88 4.51 -7.26
CA ALA A 97 16.11 4.27 -6.51
C ALA A 97 16.25 2.80 -6.11
N LEU A 98 15.19 2.21 -5.55
CA LEU A 98 15.17 0.81 -5.13
C LEU A 98 15.32 -0.15 -6.31
N ASN A 99 14.66 0.13 -7.45
CA ASN A 99 14.76 -0.68 -8.67
C ASN A 99 16.04 -0.41 -9.48
N SER A 100 16.92 0.47 -9.01
CA SER A 100 18.17 0.74 -9.72
C SER A 100 19.08 -0.49 -9.68
N LYS A 101 19.73 -0.78 -10.81
CA LYS A 101 20.67 -1.90 -10.94
C LYS A 101 21.76 -1.84 -9.87
N THR A 102 22.28 -0.64 -9.60
CA THR A 102 23.33 -0.43 -8.60
C THR A 102 22.88 -0.85 -7.21
N VAL A 103 21.67 -0.48 -6.77
CA VAL A 103 21.14 -0.89 -5.46
C VAL A 103 20.94 -2.39 -5.40
N HIS A 104 20.44 -3.01 -6.47
CA HIS A 104 20.28 -4.46 -6.56
C HIS A 104 21.62 -5.21 -6.50
N ASP A 105 22.63 -4.76 -7.24
CA ASP A 105 23.96 -5.38 -7.27
C ASP A 105 24.65 -5.26 -5.92
N ILE A 106 24.56 -4.09 -5.26
CA ILE A 106 25.07 -3.88 -3.89
C ILE A 106 24.33 -4.79 -2.90
N ALA A 107 23.00 -4.87 -2.97
CA ALA A 107 22.21 -5.72 -2.07
C ALA A 107 22.60 -7.20 -2.19
N LYS A 108 22.84 -7.69 -3.41
CA LYS A 108 23.34 -9.05 -3.64
C LYS A 108 24.73 -9.26 -3.05
N ALA A 109 25.65 -8.33 -3.29
CA ALA A 109 27.01 -8.42 -2.74
C ALA A 109 27.01 -8.41 -1.19
N LEU A 110 26.12 -7.63 -0.57
CA LEU A 110 25.93 -7.61 0.88
C LEU A 110 25.39 -8.93 1.41
N ASP A 111 24.42 -9.55 0.73
CA ASP A 111 23.87 -10.86 1.10
C ASP A 111 24.95 -11.96 1.00
N GLU A 112 25.75 -11.96 -0.06
CA GLU A 112 26.89 -12.87 -0.20
C GLU A 112 27.94 -12.68 0.91
N LEU A 113 28.28 -11.43 1.23
CA LEU A 113 29.22 -11.11 2.30
C LEU A 113 28.69 -11.56 3.67
N SER A 114 27.40 -11.33 3.94
CA SER A 114 26.73 -11.76 5.16
C SER A 114 26.81 -13.28 5.33
N LYS A 115 26.46 -14.04 4.28
CA LYS A 115 26.54 -15.52 4.30
C LYS A 115 27.95 -16.02 4.55
N ARG A 116 28.97 -15.42 3.93
CA ARG A 116 30.38 -15.78 4.17
C ARG A 116 30.79 -15.54 5.62
N ARG A 117 30.36 -14.43 6.22
CA ARG A 117 30.61 -14.13 7.64
C ARG A 117 29.90 -15.08 8.59
N VAL A 118 28.66 -15.48 8.32
CA VAL A 118 27.95 -16.47 9.15
C VAL A 118 28.70 -17.81 9.17
N ILE A 119 29.27 -18.22 8.04
CA ILE A 119 30.08 -19.44 7.94
C ILE A 119 31.44 -19.31 8.67
N GLU A 120 32.11 -18.15 8.57
CA GLU A 120 33.39 -17.91 9.27
C GLU A 120 33.25 -17.81 10.80
N TYR A 121 32.10 -17.35 11.30
CA TYR A 121 31.88 -17.13 12.73
C TYR A 121 30.97 -18.16 13.40
N GLY A 122 30.48 -19.17 12.66
CA GLY A 122 29.73 -20.30 13.22
C GLY A 122 28.47 -19.90 13.99
N LEU A 123 27.67 -19.00 13.43
CA LEU A 123 26.31 -18.70 13.91
C LEU A 123 25.27 -19.53 13.15
#